data_AF-A0AA38GQD0-F1
#
_entry.id   AF-A0AA38GQD0-F1
#
_cell.length_a   1.000
_cell.length_b   1.000
_cell.length_c   1.000
_cell.angle_alpha   90.00
_cell.angle_beta   90.00
_cell.angle_gamma   90.00
#
_symmetry.space_group_name_H-M   'P 1'
#
loop_
_entity.id
_entity.type
_entity.pdbx_description
1 polymer ?
#
loop_
_entity_poly.entity_id
_entity_poly.type
_entity_poly.pdbx_seq_one_letter_code
_entity_poly.pdbx_strand_id
1 'polypeptide(L)'
;MDGVRDSEIATRAYKPFHTYMDVSHWGKIHGFIISLWYEHMGILLDDFLHPNNTQCMGVVNEIGGKIWNEFISEEGPNMRNLTTHLMSSPVQ
;
A
#
# COMPACT_ATOMS: atom_id res chain seq x y z
N MET A 1 20.24 8.63 -0.39
CA MET A 1 20.65 8.68 1.04
C MET A 1 22.18 8.64 1.30
N ASP A 2 23.06 8.82 0.31
CA ASP A 2 24.52 8.84 0.54
C ASP A 2 25.02 10.20 1.09
N GLY A 3 24.21 11.26 0.96
CA GLY A 3 24.53 12.61 1.43
C GLY A 3 25.63 13.34 0.64
N VAL A 4 26.47 12.59 -0.10
CA VAL A 4 27.57 13.12 -0.93
C VAL A 4 27.24 13.18 -2.43
N ARG A 5 26.02 12.79 -2.82
CA ARG A 5 25.56 12.80 -4.21
C ARG A 5 24.58 13.95 -4.42
N ASP A 6 23.30 13.70 -4.16
CA ASP A 6 22.24 14.68 -4.31
C ASP A 6 21.85 15.29 -2.96
N SER A 7 21.40 16.54 -2.99
CA SER A 7 20.83 17.20 -1.81
C SER A 7 19.38 16.72 -1.61
N GLU A 8 19.13 16.05 -0.49
CA GLU A 8 17.81 15.57 -0.07
C GLU A 8 17.38 16.33 1.22
N ILE A 9 16.09 16.60 1.39
CA ILE A 9 15.51 17.11 2.65
C ILE A 9 14.28 16.28 3.02
N ALA A 10 14.16 15.91 4.30
CA ALA A 10 13.03 15.14 4.81
C ALA A 10 12.55 15.69 6.16
N THR A 11 11.23 15.65 6.37
CA THR A 11 10.60 16.05 7.64
C THR A 11 10.00 14.83 8.31
N ARG A 12 10.28 14.66 9.61
CA ARG A 12 9.69 13.60 10.44
C ARG A 12 8.73 14.21 11.45
N ALA A 13 7.53 13.67 11.53
CA ALA A 13 6.55 14.02 12.54
C ALA A 13 5.76 12.77 12.97
N TYR A 14 5.25 12.78 14.19
CA TYR A 14 4.32 11.78 14.71
C TYR A 14 3.28 12.46 15.60
N LYS A 15 2.18 11.77 15.91
CA LYS A 15 1.14 12.26 16.82
C LYS A 15 1.29 11.55 18.18
N PRO A 16 1.68 12.27 19.26
CA PRO A 16 1.93 11.63 20.56
C PRO A 16 0.74 10.85 21.14
N PHE A 17 -0.49 11.31 20.89
CA PHE A 17 -1.74 10.70 21.37
C PHE A 17 -2.43 9.83 20.31
N HIS A 18 -1.73 9.47 19.24
CA HIS A 18 -2.23 8.54 18.20
C HIS A 18 -1.06 7.65 17.79
N THR A 19 -0.55 6.89 18.76
CA THR A 19 0.52 5.91 18.56
C THR A 19 -0.05 4.51 18.61
N TYR A 20 0.68 3.52 18.09
CA TYR A 20 0.22 2.12 18.04
C TYR A 20 -0.07 1.52 19.43
N MET A 21 0.51 2.07 20.51
CA MET A 21 0.23 1.64 21.89
C MET A 21 -1.03 2.27 22.49
N ASP A 22 -1.68 3.21 21.77
CA ASP A 22 -2.88 3.89 22.21
C ASP A 22 -4.13 3.16 21.69
N VAL A 23 -5.18 3.11 22.50
CA VAL A 23 -6.49 2.54 22.16
C VAL A 23 -7.15 3.30 21.00
N SER A 24 -6.73 4.55 20.77
CA SER A 24 -7.14 5.42 19.66
C SER A 24 -6.00 5.68 18.67
N HIS A 25 -5.35 4.62 18.16
CA HIS A 25 -4.25 4.71 17.19
C HIS A 25 -4.65 5.26 15.79
N TRP A 26 -5.93 5.55 15.59
CA TRP A 26 -6.57 5.95 14.33
C TRP A 26 -6.41 7.43 14.01
N GLY A 27 -5.17 7.91 14.00
CA GLY A 27 -4.86 9.31 13.70
C GLY A 27 -4.81 9.64 12.20
N LYS A 28 -4.50 10.91 11.88
CA LYS A 28 -4.34 11.37 10.48
C LYS A 28 -3.34 10.55 9.65
N ILE A 29 -2.29 10.03 10.29
CA ILE A 29 -1.30 9.17 9.62
C ILE A 29 -1.95 7.85 9.19
N HIS A 30 -2.70 7.21 10.09
CA HIS A 30 -3.42 5.99 9.77
C HIS A 30 -4.44 6.21 8.64
N GLY A 31 -5.26 7.27 8.75
CA GLY A 31 -6.21 7.62 7.69
C GLY A 31 -5.54 7.90 6.34
N PHE A 32 -4.38 8.54 6.33
CA PHE A 32 -3.60 8.76 5.11
C PHE A 32 -3.09 7.45 4.50
N ILE A 33 -2.59 6.51 5.32
CA ILE A 33 -2.18 5.18 4.87
C ILE A 33 -3.36 4.43 4.24
N ILE A 34 -4.52 4.39 4.91
CA ILE A 34 -5.71 3.72 4.38
C ILE A 34 -6.21 4.39 3.09
N SER A 35 -6.13 5.72 2.97
CA SER A 35 -6.46 6.42 1.74
C SER A 35 -5.58 6.00 0.56
N LEU A 36 -4.27 5.87 0.77
CA LEU A 36 -3.35 5.39 -0.27
C LEU A 36 -3.62 3.94 -0.63
N TRP A 37 -3.92 3.10 0.37
CA TRP A 37 -4.28 1.70 0.13
C TRP A 37 -5.54 1.60 -0.74
N TYR A 38 -6.56 2.40 -0.44
CA TYR A 38 -7.77 2.47 -1.26
C TYR A 38 -7.49 2.96 -2.68
N GLU A 39 -6.68 4.02 -2.84
CA GLU A 39 -6.30 4.53 -4.15
C GLU A 39 -5.60 3.45 -5.00
N HIS A 40 -4.70 2.68 -4.39
CA HIS A 40 -3.92 1.67 -5.11
C HIS A 40 -4.65 0.34 -5.30
N MET A 41 -5.55 -0.07 -4.39
CA MET A 41 -6.22 -1.37 -4.44
C MET A 41 -7.71 -1.31 -4.78
N GLY A 42 -8.31 -0.12 -4.82
CA GLY A 42 -9.73 0.06 -5.16
C GLY A 42 -10.73 -0.53 -4.16
N ILE A 43 -10.26 -1.07 -3.03
CA ILE A 43 -11.08 -1.73 -2.02
C ILE A 43 -10.66 -1.32 -0.60
N LEU A 44 -11.59 -1.44 0.34
CA LEU A 44 -11.34 -1.29 1.77
C LEU A 44 -11.75 -2.58 2.48
N LEU A 45 -10.83 -3.15 3.25
CA LEU A 45 -11.05 -4.34 4.05
C LEU A 45 -10.61 -4.08 5.48
N ASP A 46 -11.29 -4.70 6.45
CA ASP A 46 -10.93 -4.58 7.86
C ASP A 46 -9.52 -5.14 8.15
N ASP A 47 -9.04 -6.06 7.33
CA ASP A 47 -7.66 -6.57 7.43
C ASP A 47 -6.62 -5.44 7.24
N PHE A 48 -6.91 -4.42 6.42
CA PHE A 48 -5.98 -3.30 6.15
C PHE A 48 -5.75 -2.41 7.37
N LEU A 49 -6.62 -2.52 8.36
CA LEU A 49 -6.50 -1.87 9.64
C LEU A 49 -5.33 -2.44 10.47
N HIS A 50 -4.92 -3.66 10.15
CA HIS A 50 -3.88 -4.43 10.83
C HIS A 50 -2.82 -4.92 9.82
N PRO A 51 -2.01 -4.01 9.23
CA PRO A 51 -1.04 -4.37 8.20
C PRO A 51 0.09 -5.29 8.68
N ASN A 52 0.25 -5.46 10.00
CA ASN A 52 1.17 -6.42 10.59
C ASN A 52 0.64 -7.87 10.58
N ASN A 53 -0.64 -8.08 10.27
CA ASN A 53 -1.22 -9.41 10.13
C ASN A 53 -0.80 -10.04 8.80
N THR A 54 -0.37 -11.30 8.84
CA THR A 54 -0.04 -12.09 7.65
C THR A 54 -1.22 -12.22 6.70
N GLN A 55 -2.46 -12.26 7.20
CA GLN A 55 -3.67 -12.27 6.38
C GLN A 55 -3.79 -10.99 5.53
N CYS A 56 -3.59 -9.82 6.14
CA CYS A 56 -3.60 -8.54 5.44
C CYS A 56 -2.59 -8.55 4.29
N MET A 57 -1.35 -8.95 4.57
CA MET A 57 -0.31 -9.01 3.54
C MET A 57 -0.59 -10.08 2.48
N GLY A 58 -1.25 -11.18 2.84
CA GLY A 58 -1.73 -12.19 1.90
C GLY A 58 -2.68 -11.60 0.85
N VAL A 59 -3.65 -10.81 1.29
CA VAL A 59 -4.61 -10.12 0.40
C VAL A 59 -3.89 -9.11 -0.51
N VAL A 60 -2.99 -8.29 0.05
CA VAL A 60 -2.22 -7.31 -0.73
C VAL A 60 -1.42 -8.00 -1.84
N ASN A 61 -0.75 -9.11 -1.51
CA ASN A 61 0.03 -9.88 -2.47
C ASN A 61 -0.84 -10.57 -3.53
N GLU A 62 -2.02 -11.07 -3.15
CA GLU A 62 -2.97 -11.66 -4.08
C GLU A 62 -3.47 -10.63 -5.11
N ILE A 63 -3.80 -9.42 -4.66
CA ILE A 63 -4.20 -8.31 -5.54
C ILE A 63 -3.06 -7.97 -6.49
N GLY A 64 -1.86 -7.70 -5.95
CA GLY A 64 -0.69 -7.35 -6.76
C GLY A 64 -0.32 -8.42 -7.80
N GLY A 65 -0.43 -9.71 -7.43
CA GLY A 65 -0.15 -10.84 -8.31
C GLY A 65 -1.19 -11.02 -9.41
N LYS A 66 -2.49 -10.87 -9.09
CA LYS A 66 -3.57 -10.92 -10.10
C LYS A 66 -3.39 -9.81 -11.13
N ILE A 67 -3.20 -8.57 -10.68
CA ILE A 67 -3.02 -7.40 -11.54
C ILE A 67 -1.76 -7.54 -12.39
N TRP A 68 -0.66 -8.04 -11.82
CA TRP A 68 0.56 -8.33 -12.57
C TRP A 68 0.31 -9.35 -13.70
N ASN A 69 -0.35 -10.47 -13.40
CA ASN A 69 -0.63 -11.52 -14.39
C ASN A 69 -1.55 -11.03 -15.51
N GLU A 70 -2.57 -10.24 -15.20
CA GLU A 70 -3.43 -9.60 -16.21
C GLU A 70 -2.64 -8.62 -17.08
N PHE A 71 -1.78 -7.81 -16.45
CA PHE A 71 -0.95 -6.82 -17.14
C PHE A 71 0.01 -7.44 -18.16
N ILE A 72 0.61 -8.60 -17.85
CA ILE A 72 1.54 -9.29 -18.75
C ILE A 72 0.89 -10.34 -19.67
N SER A 73 -0.44 -10.52 -19.59
CA SER A 73 -1.14 -11.51 -20.41
C SER A 73 -0.96 -11.24 -21.92
N GLU A 74 -0.91 -12.30 -22.73
CA GLU A 74 -0.70 -12.18 -24.19
C GLU A 74 -1.83 -11.41 -24.89
N GLU A 75 -3.03 -11.45 -24.32
CA GLU A 75 -4.21 -10.71 -24.78
C GLU A 75 -4.08 -9.19 -24.52
N GLY A 76 -3.07 -8.79 -23.74
CA GLY A 76 -2.86 -7.44 -23.25
C GLY A 76 -3.81 -7.07 -22.11
N PRO A 77 -3.47 -6.03 -21.32
CA PRO A 77 -4.33 -5.60 -20.23
C PRO A 77 -5.69 -5.15 -20.78
N ASN A 78 -6.75 -5.84 -20.39
CA ASN A 78 -8.09 -5.28 -20.52
C ASN A 78 -8.20 -4.12 -19.53
N MET A 79 -7.99 -2.89 -20.02
CA MET A 79 -7.98 -1.69 -19.18
C MET A 79 -9.29 -1.46 -18.40
N ARG A 80 -10.40 -2.14 -18.76
CA ARG A 80 -11.64 -2.12 -17.98
C ARG A 80 -11.60 -3.04 -16.75
N ASN A 81 -10.71 -4.02 -16.73
CA ASN A 81 -10.53 -4.97 -15.63
C ASN A 81 -9.44 -4.52 -14.64
N LEU A 82 -8.48 -3.69 -15.09
CA LEU A 82 -7.48 -3.05 -14.24
C LEU A 82 -8.11 -1.90 -13.42
N THR A 83 -8.90 -2.26 -12.41
CA THR A 83 -9.58 -1.31 -11.51
C THR A 83 -8.68 -0.78 -10.40
N THR A 84 -7.43 -1.25 -10.32
CA THR A 84 -6.48 -0.96 -9.26
C THR A 84 -5.09 -0.72 -9.84
N HIS A 85 -4.23 0.00 -9.10
CA HIS A 85 -2.88 0.37 -9.54
C HIS A 85 -1.77 -0.39 -8.80
N LEU A 86 -2.13 -1.27 -7.86
CA LEU A 86 -1.17 -2.10 -7.14
C LEU A 86 -0.79 -3.32 -7.98
N MET A 87 0.49 -3.49 -8.25
CA MET A 87 1.05 -4.62 -8.98
C MET A 87 2.31 -5.13 -8.31
N SER A 88 2.51 -6.45 -8.31
CA SER A 88 3.75 -7.05 -7.80
C SER A 88 4.94 -6.61 -8.63
N SER A 89 6.04 -6.25 -7.96
CA SER A 89 7.28 -5.91 -8.65
C SER A 89 7.84 -7.15 -9.37
N PRO A 90 8.29 -7.04 -10.63
CA PRO A 90 8.80 -8.16 -11.40
C PRO A 90 10.26 -8.48 -11.03
N VAL A 91 10.46 -8.94 -9.81
CA VAL A 91 11.75 -9.46 -9.35
C VAL A 91 11.74 -10.99 -9.44
N GLN A 92 12.85 -11.56 -9.88
CA GLN A 92 13.10 -13.01 -9.86
C GLN A 92 13.57 -13.46 -8.48
#